data_AF-A0A975FRC4-F1
#
_entry.id   AF-A0A975FRC4-F1
#
_cell.length_a   1.000
_cell.length_b   1.000
_cell.length_c   1.000
_cell.angle_alpha   90.00
_cell.angle_beta   90.00
_cell.angle_gamma   90.00
#
_symmetry.space_group_name_H-M   'P 1'
#
loop_
_entity.id
_entity.type
_entity.pdbx_description
1 polymer ?
#
loop_
_entity_poly.entity_id
_entity_poly.type
_entity_poly.pdbx_seq_one_letter_code
_entity_poly.pdbx_strand_id
1 'polypeptide(L)'
;MIWVSQRRKQEKEVSKRRADVFFRLKQGEFITFADGKDKRVQFKLQVIKREIPYPHQHFTTDELKLNFERIYREAKSIFKVN
;
A
#
# COMPACT_ATOMS: atom_id res chain seq x y z
N MET A 1 -17.91 29.82 27.45
CA MET A 1 -17.20 28.60 27.95
C MET A 1 -18.04 27.31 27.92
N ILE A 2 -19.34 27.36 28.20
CA ILE A 2 -20.20 26.15 28.30
C ILE A 2 -20.35 25.40 26.96
N TRP A 3 -20.55 26.13 25.85
CA TRP A 3 -20.68 25.55 24.50
C TRP A 3 -19.45 24.76 24.03
N VAL A 4 -18.25 25.22 24.36
CA VAL A 4 -16.98 24.52 24.04
C VAL A 4 -16.82 23.25 24.88
N SER A 5 -17.31 23.25 26.12
CA SER A 5 -17.33 22.06 26.98
C SER A 5 -18.30 21.00 26.44
N GLN A 6 -19.50 21.42 25.99
CA GLN A 6 -20.49 20.53 25.39
C GLN A 6 -19.98 19.91 24.07
N ARG A 7 -19.29 20.70 23.23
CA ARG A 7 -18.65 20.23 22.00
C ARG A 7 -17.58 19.17 22.28
N ARG A 8 -16.68 19.41 23.24
CA ARG A 8 -15.64 18.43 23.63
C ARG A 8 -16.23 17.12 24.15
N LYS A 9 -17.35 17.16 24.88
CA LYS A 9 -18.04 15.96 25.34
C LYS A 9 -18.64 15.17 24.16
N GLN A 10 -19.26 15.86 23.20
CA GLN A 10 -19.82 15.24 22.00
C GLN A 10 -18.73 14.59 21.13
N GLU A 11 -17.62 15.29 20.87
CA GLU A 11 -16.48 14.74 20.13
C GLU A 11 -15.92 13.48 20.80
N LYS A 12 -15.77 13.50 22.14
CA LYS A 12 -15.28 12.35 22.91
C LYS A 12 -16.21 11.13 22.80
N GLU A 13 -17.52 11.35 22.83
CA GLU A 13 -18.51 10.27 22.68
C GLU A 13 -18.52 9.69 21.26
N VAL A 14 -18.37 10.53 20.22
CA VAL A 14 -18.23 10.07 18.83
C VAL A 14 -16.95 9.24 18.66
N SER A 15 -15.83 9.69 19.23
CA SER A 15 -14.56 8.95 19.18
C SER A 15 -14.64 7.59 19.86
N LYS A 16 -15.34 7.48 21.01
CA LYS A 16 -15.54 6.20 21.69
C LYS A 16 -16.34 5.21 20.85
N ARG A 17 -17.44 5.65 20.24
CA ARG A 17 -18.26 4.79 19.36
C ARG A 17 -17.47 4.34 18.14
N ARG A 18 -16.69 5.24 17.53
CA ARG A 18 -15.84 4.91 16.37
C ARG A 18 -14.75 3.90 16.72
N ALA A 19 -14.12 4.05 17.88
CA ALA A 19 -13.13 3.09 18.37
C ALA A 19 -13.75 1.70 18.59
N ASP A 20 -14.91 1.61 19.27
CA ASP A 20 -15.60 0.34 19.51
C ASP A 20 -16.02 -0.37 18.21
N VAL A 21 -16.49 0.37 17.21
CA VAL A 21 -16.84 -0.20 15.89
C VAL A 21 -15.58 -0.66 15.14
N PHE A 22 -14.46 0.07 15.26
CA PHE A 22 -13.18 -0.30 14.63
C PHE A 22 -12.60 -1.59 15.22
N PHE A 23 -12.61 -1.75 16.54
CA PHE A 23 -12.05 -2.94 17.21
C PHE A 23 -12.88 -4.22 16.98
N ARG A 24 -14.12 -4.10 16.50
CA ARG A 24 -14.99 -5.23 16.17
C ARG A 24 -14.89 -5.69 14.71
N LEU A 25 -14.12 -4.99 13.87
CA LEU A 25 -13.93 -5.35 12.47
C LEU A 25 -13.17 -6.67 12.35
N LYS A 26 -13.65 -7.57 11.49
CA LYS A 26 -12.96 -8.78 11.10
C LYS A 26 -11.98 -8.50 9.95
N GLN A 27 -11.02 -9.40 9.76
CA GLN A 27 -10.07 -9.32 8.65
C GLN A 27 -10.82 -9.22 7.30
N GLY A 28 -10.54 -8.17 6.52
CA GLY A 28 -11.20 -7.90 5.24
C GLY A 28 -12.42 -6.97 5.31
N GLU A 29 -12.85 -6.57 6.52
CA GLU A 29 -13.88 -5.54 6.71
C GLU A 29 -13.26 -4.15 6.83
N PHE A 30 -13.83 -3.17 6.13
CA PHE A 30 -13.35 -1.79 6.13
C PHE A 30 -14.51 -0.81 6.33
N ILE A 31 -14.21 0.35 6.93
CA ILE A 31 -15.16 1.44 7.12
C ILE A 31 -14.62 2.64 6.32
N THR A 32 -15.44 3.18 5.42
CA THR A 32 -15.12 4.41 4.71
C THR A 32 -15.94 5.56 5.29
N PHE A 33 -15.24 6.61 5.73
CA PHE A 33 -15.87 7.82 6.27
C PHE A 33 -15.91 8.90 5.18
N ALA A 34 -16.81 8.76 4.21
CA ALA A 34 -17.07 9.79 3.19
C ALA A 34 -18.46 10.40 3.41
N ASP A 35 -18.59 11.72 3.25
CA ASP A 35 -19.86 12.49 3.26
C ASP A 35 -20.74 12.39 4.53
N GLY A 36 -20.15 12.07 5.68
CA GLY A 36 -20.88 12.04 6.97
C GLY A 36 -21.84 10.85 7.12
N LYS A 37 -21.73 9.83 6.27
CA LYS A 37 -22.52 8.58 6.38
C LYS A 37 -21.59 7.38 6.50
N ASP A 38 -21.71 6.65 7.60
CA ASP A 38 -20.96 5.42 7.82
C ASP A 38 -21.50 4.33 6.87
N LYS A 39 -20.69 3.90 5.89
CA LYS A 39 -21.01 2.76 5.01
C LYS A 39 -20.07 1.61 5.33
N ARG A 40 -20.64 0.44 5.63
CA ARG A 40 -19.88 -0.81 5.69
C ARG A 40 -19.63 -1.29 4.28
N VAL A 41 -18.36 -1.41 3.89
CA VAL A 41 -17.95 -1.98 2.60
C VAL A 41 -17.16 -3.25 2.89
N GLN A 42 -17.68 -4.38 2.43
CA GLN A 42 -16.95 -5.64 2.47
C GLN A 42 -16.22 -5.80 1.14
N PHE A 43 -14.89 -5.69 1.16
CA PHE A 43 -14.09 -6.06 0.00
C PHE A 43 -14.00 -7.58 -0.05
N LYS A 44 -14.20 -8.18 -1.23
CA LYS A 44 -13.92 -9.60 -1.40
C LYS A 44 -12.42 -9.81 -1.21
N LEU A 45 -12.05 -10.57 -0.19
CA LEU A 45 -10.68 -11.00 0.01
C LEU A 45 -10.29 -11.85 -1.20
N GLN A 46 -9.44 -11.32 -2.08
CA GLN A 46 -8.94 -12.09 -3.21
C GLN A 46 -7.92 -13.11 -2.70
N VAL A 47 -7.96 -14.31 -3.28
CA VAL A 47 -6.93 -15.32 -3.04
C VAL A 47 -5.69 -14.89 -3.79
N ILE A 48 -4.82 -14.15 -3.10
CA ILE A 48 -3.50 -13.79 -3.64
C ILE A 48 -2.63 -15.03 -3.57
N LYS A 49 -2.25 -15.59 -4.72
CA LYS A 49 -1.22 -16.62 -4.78
C LYS A 49 0.11 -16.00 -4.37
N ARG A 50 0.68 -16.48 -3.26
CA ARG A 50 2.01 -16.08 -2.79
C ARG A 50 3.08 -16.86 -3.57
N GLU A 51 3.10 -16.68 -4.88
CA GLU A 51 4.06 -17.32 -5.77
C GLU A 51 5.03 -16.28 -6.35
N ILE A 52 6.28 -16.69 -6.56
CA ILE A 52 7.22 -15.92 -7.35
C ILE A 52 6.71 -16.02 -8.79
N PRO A 53 6.47 -14.90 -9.49
CA PRO A 53 6.04 -14.97 -10.88
C PRO A 53 7.09 -15.77 -11.65
N TYR A 54 6.64 -16.77 -12.40
CA TYR A 54 7.53 -17.46 -13.32
C TYR A 54 8.13 -16.41 -14.25
N PRO A 55 9.47 -16.31 -14.33
CA PRO A 55 10.08 -15.35 -15.21
C PRO A 55 9.59 -15.64 -16.63
N HIS A 56 8.97 -14.63 -17.27
CA HIS A 56 8.48 -14.76 -18.64
C HIS A 56 9.61 -15.04 -19.64
N GLN A 57 10.86 -14.82 -19.24
CA GLN A 57 12.05 -15.03 -20.04
C GLN A 57 13.19 -15.56 -19.18
N HIS A 58 13.76 -16.68 -19.60
CA HIS A 58 15.00 -17.21 -19.03
C HIS A 58 16.17 -16.66 -19.83
N PHE A 59 17.14 -16.04 -19.14
CA PHE A 59 18.40 -15.63 -19.75
C PHE A 59 19.47 -16.65 -19.42
N THR A 60 20.27 -16.99 -20.41
CA THR A 60 21.47 -17.80 -20.24
C THR A 60 22.58 -16.99 -19.56
N THR A 61 23.55 -17.68 -18.95
CA THR A 61 24.73 -17.04 -18.35
C THR A 61 25.50 -16.21 -19.38
N ASP A 62 25.55 -16.65 -20.63
CA ASP A 62 26.24 -15.95 -21.72
C ASP A 62 25.52 -14.64 -22.10
N GLU A 63 24.19 -14.65 -22.17
CA GLU A 63 23.40 -13.44 -22.41
C GLU A 63 23.57 -12.41 -21.28
N LEU A 64 23.61 -12.87 -20.03
CA LEU A 64 23.88 -12.01 -18.87
C LEU A 64 25.28 -11.40 -18.95
N LYS A 65 26.28 -12.20 -19.31
CA LYS A 65 27.66 -11.73 -19.48
C LYS A 65 27.78 -10.70 -20.60
N LEU A 66 27.13 -10.95 -21.75
CA LEU A 66 27.13 -10.03 -22.88
C LEU A 66 26.48 -8.69 -22.51
N ASN A 67 25.34 -8.72 -21.80
CA ASN A 67 24.67 -7.50 -21.34
C ASN A 67 25.53 -6.73 -20.34
N PHE A 68 26.16 -7.43 -19.39
CA PHE A 68 27.09 -6.82 -18.44
C PHE A 68 28.25 -6.12 -19.15
N GLU A 69 28.91 -6.79 -20.10
CA GLU A 69 30.02 -6.20 -20.85
C GLU A 69 29.57 -4.96 -21.65
N ARG A 70 28.38 -5.01 -22.26
CA ARG A 70 27.80 -3.88 -22.98
C ARG A 70 27.60 -2.68 -22.06
N ILE A 71 26.86 -2.86 -20.96
CA ILE A 71 26.59 -1.80 -19.97
C ILE A 71 27.89 -1.24 -19.41
N TYR A 72 28.87 -2.11 -19.10
CA TYR A 72 30.15 -1.69 -18.57
C TYR A 72 30.93 -0.79 -19.55
N ARG A 73 30.95 -1.15 -20.84
CA ARG A 73 31.60 -0.34 -21.89
C ARG A 73 30.89 1.00 -22.09
N GLU A 74 29.56 1.00 -22.09
CA GLU A 74 28.73 2.22 -22.17
C GLU A 74 28.96 3.13 -20.97
N ALA A 75 28.95 2.61 -19.75
CA ALA A 75 29.24 3.39 -18.55
C ALA A 75 30.66 3.96 -18.57
N LYS A 76 31.64 3.16 -19.02
CA LYS A 76 33.04 3.60 -19.12
C LYS A 76 33.23 4.68 -20.19
N SER A 77 32.45 4.68 -21.27
CA SER A 77 32.59 5.68 -22.35
C SER A 77 32.17 7.08 -21.89
N ILE A 78 31.24 7.19 -20.94
CA ILE A 78 30.85 8.47 -20.31
C ILE A 78 32.07 9.21 -19.75
N PHE A 79 33.02 8.49 -19.17
CA PHE A 79 34.22 9.06 -18.55
C PHE A 79 35.40 9.24 -19.52
N LYS A 80 35.25 8.83 -20.79
CA LYS A 80 36.29 8.99 -21.82
C LYS A 80 36.15 10.27 -22.64
N VAL A 81 35.17 11.12 -22.34
CA VAL A 81 35.06 12.45 -22.94
C VAL A 81 35.90 13.42 -22.10
N ASN A 82 37.19 13.48 -22.41
CA ASN A 82 38.11 14.59 -22.22
C ASN A 82 39.38 14.33 -23.04
#